data_AF-A0A4R7VWA3-F1
#
_entry.id   AF-A0A4R7VWA3-F1
#
_cell.length_a   1.000
_cell.length_b   1.000
_cell.length_c   1.000
_cell.angle_alpha   90.00
_cell.angle_beta   90.00
_cell.angle_gamma   90.00
#
_symmetry.space_group_name_H-M   'P 1'
#
loop_
_entity.id
_entity.type
_entity.pdbx_description
1 polymer ?
#
loop_
_entity_poly.entity_id
_entity_poly.type
_entity_poly.pdbx_seq_one_letter_code
_entity_poly.pdbx_strand_id
1 'polypeptide(L)'
;MTTVAPRILSAISGGAFRPWHYARTETERHQVIQDLLGQDSGHVLFYLWDRPAGGEANEYPRQQLKIVYNGGMGAAHYTNGDTGHGPVGAWLARADHAPTDPPEVIFDPWDPDRVSLPTTALLPTEQLRDIAEDYAATGRQPTRARWTSVEWV
;
A
#
# COMPACT_ATOMS: atom_id res chain seq x y z
N MET A 1 21.94 25.25 0.04
CA MET A 1 21.59 23.83 -0.19
C MET A 1 20.45 23.50 0.76
N THR A 2 19.26 23.22 0.24
CA THR A 2 18.11 22.85 1.08
C THR A 2 18.24 21.36 1.39
N THR A 3 18.59 21.02 2.64
CA THR A 3 18.60 19.64 3.09
C THR A 3 17.17 19.12 3.03
N VAL A 4 16.89 18.16 2.14
CA VAL A 4 15.58 17.50 2.11
C VAL A 4 15.47 16.69 3.41
N ALA A 5 14.47 16.99 4.23
CA ALA A 5 14.24 16.25 5.46
C ALA A 5 14.07 14.76 5.13
N PRO A 6 14.68 13.84 5.90
CA PRO A 6 14.56 12.41 5.65
C PRO A 6 13.10 11.98 5.80
N ARG A 7 12.58 11.28 4.79
CA ARG A 7 11.21 10.78 4.82
C ARG A 7 11.10 9.50 5.65
N ILE A 8 10.07 9.41 6.48
CA ILE A 8 9.73 8.26 7.33
C ILE A 8 8.59 7.50 6.67
N LEU A 9 8.80 6.21 6.44
CA LEU A 9 7.73 5.29 6.06
C LEU A 9 6.98 4.90 7.33
N SER A 10 5.68 5.15 7.36
CA SER A 10 4.78 4.67 8.40
C SER A 10 3.89 3.59 7.79
N ALA A 11 3.79 2.44 8.45
CA ALA A 11 2.91 1.35 8.05
C ALA A 11 1.98 0.97 9.21
N ILE A 12 0.72 0.67 8.89
CA ILE A 12 -0.26 0.15 9.85
C ILE A 12 -0.88 -1.12 9.28
N SER A 13 -0.86 -2.19 10.07
CA SER A 13 -1.39 -3.51 9.71
C SER A 13 -2.30 -4.04 10.81
N GLY A 14 -3.41 -4.69 10.46
CA GLY A 14 -4.34 -5.27 11.43
C GLY A 14 -5.22 -4.20 12.11
N GLY A 15 -6.53 -4.42 12.10
CA GLY A 15 -7.54 -3.35 12.05
C GLY A 15 -7.64 -2.47 13.28
N ALA A 16 -8.72 -2.61 14.04
CA ALA A 16 -9.01 -1.70 15.16
C ALA A 16 -7.91 -1.62 16.24
N PHE A 17 -6.90 -2.52 16.21
CA PHE A 17 -5.75 -2.50 17.11
C PHE A 17 -4.42 -2.53 16.33
N ARG A 18 -3.85 -1.34 16.22
CA ARG A 18 -2.52 -0.98 15.73
C ARG A 18 -1.45 -1.95 16.29
N PRO A 19 -0.48 -2.31 15.46
CA PRO A 19 0.79 -1.60 15.64
C PRO A 19 1.14 -0.71 14.44
N TRP A 20 1.66 0.47 14.77
CA TRP A 20 2.36 1.30 13.80
C TRP A 20 3.80 0.82 13.68
N HIS A 21 4.28 0.71 12.44
CA HIS A 21 5.67 0.46 12.11
C HIS A 21 6.25 1.72 11.49
N TYR A 22 7.48 2.07 11.88
CA TYR A 22 8.18 3.24 11.37
C TYR A 22 9.56 2.88 10.86
N ALA A 23 9.87 3.31 9.65
CA ALA A 23 11.18 3.11 9.04
C ALA A 23 11.74 4.44 8.54
N ARG A 24 12.94 4.80 9.03
CA ARG A 24 13.66 6.04 8.74
C ARG A 24 14.78 5.83 7.74
N THR A 25 15.30 4.60 7.67
CA THR A 25 16.37 4.19 6.76
C THR A 25 15.85 3.24 5.69
N GLU A 26 16.61 3.07 4.62
CA GLU A 26 16.31 2.09 3.57
C GLU A 26 16.26 0.66 4.12
N THR A 27 17.21 0.28 4.98
CA THR A 27 17.25 -1.04 5.63
C THR A 27 16.00 -1.29 6.49
N GLU A 28 15.57 -0.30 7.28
CA GLU A 28 14.34 -0.43 8.08
C GLU A 28 13.10 -0.55 7.17
N ARG A 29 13.05 0.16 6.04
CA ARG A 29 11.91 0.09 5.11
C ARG A 29 11.80 -1.31 4.53
N HIS A 30 12.94 -1.85 4.08
CA HIS A 30 13.00 -3.22 3.58
C HIS A 30 12.51 -4.22 4.62
N GLN A 31 13.02 -4.13 5.86
CA GLN A 31 12.62 -5.03 6.94
C GLN A 31 11.11 -4.95 7.23
N VAL A 32 10.55 -3.74 7.35
CA VAL A 32 9.11 -3.55 7.61
C VAL A 32 8.26 -4.12 6.47
N ILE A 33 8.66 -3.91 5.22
CA ILE A 33 7.92 -4.45 4.06
C ILE A 33 7.98 -5.98 4.05
N GLN A 34 9.15 -6.57 4.29
CA GLN A 34 9.33 -8.02 4.35
C GLN A 34 8.52 -8.65 5.48
N ASP A 35 8.53 -8.06 6.68
CA ASP A 35 7.84 -8.60 7.85
C ASP A 35 6.32 -8.57 7.68
N LEU A 36 5.79 -7.44 7.19
CA LEU A 36 4.34 -7.24 7.01
C LEU A 36 3.82 -8.09 5.86
N LEU A 37 4.46 -8.03 4.68
CA LEU A 37 4.08 -8.85 3.52
C LEU A 37 4.65 -10.27 3.58
N GLY A 38 5.23 -10.66 4.71
CA GLY A 38 5.70 -12.03 5.00
C GLY A 38 4.63 -12.91 5.62
N GLN A 39 3.51 -12.33 6.07
CA GLN A 39 2.39 -13.05 6.68
C GLN A 39 1.54 -13.74 5.60
N ASP A 40 0.83 -14.81 5.99
CA ASP A 40 -0.05 -15.56 5.06
C ASP A 40 -1.25 -14.74 4.57
N SER A 41 -1.79 -13.86 5.42
CA SER A 41 -2.90 -12.99 5.08
C SER A 41 -2.86 -11.71 5.90
N GLY A 42 -3.47 -10.66 5.37
CA GLY A 42 -3.54 -9.37 6.04
C GLY A 42 -3.80 -8.21 5.08
N HIS A 43 -3.59 -7.01 5.59
CA HIS A 43 -3.53 -5.80 4.81
C HIS A 43 -2.64 -4.80 5.57
N VAL A 44 -2.13 -3.84 4.82
CA VAL A 44 -1.25 -2.80 5.33
C VAL A 44 -1.51 -1.50 4.58
N LEU A 45 -1.53 -0.40 5.31
CA LEU A 45 -1.56 0.95 4.74
C LEU A 45 -0.20 1.60 4.96
N PHE A 46 0.41 2.07 3.90
CA PHE A 46 1.70 2.76 3.90
C PHE A 46 1.53 4.25 3.62
N TYR A 47 2.26 5.05 4.40
CA TYR A 47 2.40 6.50 4.24
C TYR A 47 3.88 6.87 4.24
N LEU A 48 4.30 7.72 3.31
CA LEU A 48 5.67 8.26 3.30
C LEU A 48 5.62 9.76 3.55
N TRP A 49 6.23 10.22 4.64
CA TRP A 49 6.09 11.61 5.09
C TRP A 49 7.36 12.15 5.76
N ASP A 50 7.39 13.43 6.13
CA ASP A 50 8.52 14.03 6.86
C ASP A 50 8.51 13.73 8.37
N ARG A 51 7.43 13.11 8.87
CA ARG A 51 7.25 12.69 10.26
C ARG A 51 6.43 11.39 10.36
N PRO A 52 6.45 10.69 11.50
CA PRO A 52 5.64 9.48 11.69
C PRO A 52 4.14 9.79 11.58
N ALA A 53 3.38 8.94 10.90
CA ALA A 53 1.92 8.97 10.95
C ALA A 53 1.43 8.35 12.27
N GLY A 54 0.40 8.91 12.89
CA GLY A 54 -0.08 8.43 14.21
C GLY A 54 -0.93 9.42 15.02
N GLY A 55 -1.06 10.66 14.55
CA GLY A 55 -1.93 11.71 15.08
C GLY A 55 -3.34 11.73 14.46
N GLU A 56 -3.89 12.91 14.22
CA GLU A 56 -5.20 13.06 13.58
C GLU A 56 -5.14 12.69 12.08
N ALA A 57 -6.15 11.99 11.58
CA ALA A 57 -6.15 11.47 10.21
C ALA A 57 -6.11 12.56 9.13
N ASN A 58 -6.62 13.76 9.43
CA ASN A 58 -6.57 14.94 8.54
C ASN A 58 -5.14 15.49 8.35
N GLU A 59 -4.18 15.08 9.16
CA GLU A 59 -2.78 15.50 9.05
C GLU A 59 -1.96 14.57 8.14
N TYR A 60 -2.47 13.36 7.85
CA TYR A 60 -1.71 12.36 7.09
C TYR A 60 -1.43 12.83 5.66
N PRO A 61 -0.33 12.37 5.05
CA PRO A 61 -0.09 12.66 3.65
C PRO A 61 -1.25 12.14 2.81
N ARG A 62 -1.62 12.91 1.78
CA ARG A 62 -2.73 12.58 0.89
C ARG A 62 -2.41 11.46 -0.10
N GLN A 63 -1.16 11.00 -0.11
CA GLN A 63 -0.74 9.80 -0.82
C GLN A 63 -0.74 8.62 0.14
N GLN A 64 -1.32 7.52 -0.30
CA GLN A 64 -1.36 6.28 0.46
C GLN A 64 -1.24 5.10 -0.49
N LEU A 65 -0.52 4.07 -0.04
CA LEU A 65 -0.54 2.75 -0.66
C LEU A 65 -1.17 1.75 0.31
N LYS A 66 -2.32 1.19 -0.04
CA LYS A 66 -2.95 0.07 0.66
C LYS A 66 -2.62 -1.22 -0.08
N ILE A 67 -2.16 -2.24 0.65
CA ILE A 67 -1.98 -3.59 0.13
C ILE A 67 -2.85 -4.53 0.96
N VAL A 68 -3.63 -5.36 0.30
CA VAL A 68 -4.42 -6.46 0.91
C VAL A 68 -3.92 -7.76 0.32
N TYR A 69 -3.78 -8.81 1.13
CA TYR A 69 -3.18 -10.07 0.69
C TYR A 69 -3.72 -11.26 1.47
N ASN A 70 -3.75 -12.41 0.80
CA ASN A 70 -4.19 -13.69 1.32
C ASN A 70 -3.55 -14.81 0.50
N GLY A 71 -2.99 -15.82 1.14
CA GLY A 71 -2.51 -17.05 0.49
C GLY A 71 -1.47 -16.81 -0.61
N GLY A 72 -0.53 -15.89 -0.40
CA GLY A 72 0.54 -15.59 -1.37
C GLY A 72 0.14 -14.69 -2.55
N MET A 73 -1.12 -14.23 -2.57
CA MET A 73 -1.65 -13.29 -3.56
C MET A 73 -2.21 -12.05 -2.87
N GLY A 74 -2.33 -10.95 -3.59
CA GLY A 74 -2.92 -9.74 -3.05
C GLY A 74 -3.10 -8.65 -4.09
N ALA A 75 -3.54 -7.48 -3.66
CA ALA A 75 -3.74 -6.33 -4.53
C ALA A 75 -3.17 -5.07 -3.90
N ALA A 76 -2.67 -4.18 -4.74
CA ALA A 76 -2.18 -2.87 -4.36
C ALA A 76 -3.12 -1.78 -4.85
N HIS A 77 -3.52 -0.88 -3.94
CA HIS A 77 -4.39 0.25 -4.20
C HIS A 77 -3.68 1.53 -3.79
N TYR A 78 -3.49 2.45 -4.74
CA TYR A 78 -2.85 3.73 -4.52
C TYR A 78 -3.89 4.85 -4.57
N THR A 79 -3.83 5.77 -3.62
CA THR A 79 -4.63 7.00 -3.64
C THR A 79 -3.73 8.22 -3.63
N ASN A 80 -4.17 9.27 -4.32
CA ASN A 80 -3.56 10.59 -4.26
C ASN A 80 -4.64 11.66 -4.15
N GLY A 81 -4.64 12.40 -3.05
CA GLY A 81 -5.51 13.57 -2.83
C GLY A 81 -4.83 14.92 -3.03
N ASP A 82 -3.62 14.97 -3.59
CA ASP A 82 -2.83 16.19 -3.77
C ASP A 82 -2.35 16.35 -5.23
N THR A 83 -2.80 17.44 -5.87
CA THR A 83 -2.44 17.80 -7.24
C THR A 83 -0.95 18.11 -7.42
N GLY A 84 -0.22 18.44 -6.35
CA GLY A 84 1.22 18.68 -6.39
C GLY A 84 2.08 17.43 -6.60
N HIS A 85 1.48 16.24 -6.43
CA HIS A 85 2.18 14.96 -6.48
C HIS A 85 1.70 14.04 -7.61
N GLY A 86 0.82 14.53 -8.49
CA GLY A 86 0.25 13.78 -9.61
C GLY A 86 -1.25 14.05 -9.79
N PRO A 87 -1.93 13.30 -10.68
CA PRO A 87 -3.38 13.36 -10.77
C PRO A 87 -4.01 13.00 -9.42
N VAL A 88 -5.13 13.63 -9.09
CA VAL A 88 -5.95 13.24 -7.92
C VAL A 88 -6.83 12.05 -8.32
N GLY A 89 -6.87 11.00 -7.50
CA GLY A 89 -7.58 9.79 -7.87
C GLY A 89 -7.23 8.58 -7.00
N ALA A 90 -7.79 7.44 -7.40
CA ALA A 90 -7.54 6.12 -6.86
C ALA A 90 -7.20 5.16 -8.01
N TRP A 91 -6.26 4.26 -7.77
CA TRP A 91 -5.81 3.29 -8.76
C TRP A 91 -5.61 1.93 -8.13
N LEU A 92 -6.02 0.90 -8.87
CA LEU A 92 -5.77 -0.50 -8.54
C LEU A 92 -4.70 -1.07 -9.46
N ALA A 93 -3.71 -1.75 -8.90
CA ALA A 93 -2.68 -2.42 -9.68
C ALA A 93 -3.31 -3.56 -10.50
N ARG A 94 -2.80 -3.77 -11.71
CA ARG A 94 -3.31 -4.73 -12.67
C ARG A 94 -2.28 -5.83 -12.93
N ALA A 95 -2.71 -7.07 -12.80
CA ALA A 95 -1.95 -8.24 -13.20
C ALA A 95 -1.80 -8.30 -14.72
N ASP A 96 -0.63 -8.72 -15.20
CA ASP A 96 -0.44 -8.99 -16.62
C ASP A 96 -1.16 -10.27 -17.05
N HIS A 97 -1.28 -11.24 -16.14
CA HIS A 97 -2.00 -12.48 -16.32
C HIS A 97 -2.84 -12.77 -15.08
N ALA A 98 -4.14 -13.00 -15.26
CA ALA A 98 -5.01 -13.35 -14.16
C ALA A 98 -4.66 -14.76 -13.64
N PRO A 99 -4.56 -14.95 -12.31
CA PRO A 99 -4.39 -16.28 -11.73
C PRO A 99 -5.61 -17.15 -12.04
N THR A 100 -5.39 -18.45 -12.26
CA THR A 100 -6.44 -19.41 -12.65
C THR A 100 -7.35 -19.81 -11.50
N ASP A 101 -6.85 -19.82 -10.26
CA ASP A 101 -7.61 -20.18 -9.05
C ASP A 101 -7.02 -19.47 -7.82
N PRO A 102 -7.14 -18.13 -7.73
CA PRO A 102 -6.57 -17.39 -6.61
C PRO A 102 -7.40 -17.54 -5.34
N PRO A 103 -6.78 -17.40 -4.16
CA PRO A 103 -7.53 -17.18 -2.93
C PRO A 103 -8.36 -15.90 -3.05
N GLU A 104 -9.48 -15.85 -2.33
CA GLU A 104 -10.27 -14.61 -2.23
C GLU A 104 -9.47 -13.54 -1.48
N VAL A 105 -9.40 -12.35 -2.06
CA VAL A 105 -8.78 -11.16 -1.46
C VAL A 105 -9.84 -10.09 -1.31
N ILE A 106 -10.09 -9.68 -0.06
CA ILE A 106 -11.12 -8.71 0.30
C ILE A 106 -10.47 -7.34 0.51
N PHE A 107 -11.02 -6.29 -0.12
CA PHE A 107 -10.46 -4.94 -0.03
C PHE A 107 -10.45 -4.40 1.40
N ASP A 108 -11.55 -4.56 2.13
CA ASP A 108 -11.63 -4.23 3.55
C ASP A 108 -12.32 -5.39 4.30
N PRO A 109 -11.58 -6.21 5.05
CA PRO A 109 -12.15 -7.37 5.72
C PRO A 109 -13.06 -7.01 6.91
N TRP A 110 -13.06 -5.74 7.36
CA TRP A 110 -13.93 -5.27 8.44
C TRP A 110 -15.17 -4.56 7.96
N ASP A 111 -15.22 -4.18 6.69
CA ASP A 111 -16.44 -3.67 6.08
C ASP A 111 -17.51 -4.77 6.09
N PRO A 112 -18.72 -4.53 6.62
CA PRO A 112 -19.82 -5.51 6.54
C PRO A 112 -20.20 -5.87 5.10
N ASP A 113 -19.98 -4.97 4.14
CA ASP A 113 -20.31 -5.13 2.72
C ASP A 113 -19.12 -5.66 1.89
N ARG A 114 -18.14 -6.31 2.55
CA ARG A 114 -16.92 -6.94 2.02
C ARG A 114 -16.87 -7.08 0.50
N VAL A 115 -15.99 -6.32 -0.14
CA VAL A 115 -15.80 -6.37 -1.59
C VAL A 115 -14.61 -7.25 -1.94
N SER A 116 -14.89 -8.36 -2.63
CA SER A 116 -13.85 -9.21 -3.23
C SER A 116 -13.22 -8.51 -4.42
N LEU A 117 -11.89 -8.51 -4.47
CA LEU A 117 -11.16 -7.86 -5.55
C LEU A 117 -11.16 -8.73 -6.82
N PRO A 118 -11.23 -8.11 -8.01
CA PRO A 118 -11.23 -8.84 -9.26
C PRO A 118 -9.90 -9.56 -9.46
N THR A 119 -9.92 -10.75 -10.08
CA THR A 119 -8.72 -11.55 -10.36
C THR A 119 -7.67 -10.80 -11.17
N THR A 120 -8.08 -9.85 -12.02
CA THR A 120 -7.20 -8.98 -12.79
C THR A 120 -6.38 -8.00 -11.94
N ALA A 121 -6.68 -7.86 -10.65
CA ALA A 121 -5.93 -7.04 -9.70
C ALA A 121 -5.00 -7.85 -8.80
N LEU A 122 -5.04 -9.19 -8.88
CA LEU A 122 -4.32 -10.06 -7.97
C LEU A 122 -2.90 -10.33 -8.47
N LEU A 123 -1.93 -9.95 -7.65
CA LEU A 123 -0.51 -10.05 -7.89
C LEU A 123 0.13 -11.00 -6.86
N PRO A 124 1.21 -11.71 -7.22
CA PRO A 124 2.01 -12.46 -6.25
C PRO A 124 2.62 -11.54 -5.18
N THR A 125 2.80 -12.06 -3.97
CA THR A 125 3.41 -11.31 -2.85
C THR A 125 4.76 -10.66 -3.19
N GLU A 126 5.59 -11.32 -4.00
CA GLU A 126 6.88 -10.73 -4.42
C GLU A 126 6.69 -9.42 -5.21
N GLN A 127 5.72 -9.37 -6.12
CA GLN A 127 5.41 -8.17 -6.87
C GLN A 127 4.80 -7.07 -5.98
N LEU A 128 4.03 -7.45 -4.96
CA LEU A 128 3.50 -6.51 -3.96
C LEU A 128 4.63 -5.89 -3.12
N ARG A 129 5.68 -6.66 -2.80
CA ARG A 129 6.88 -6.13 -2.14
C ARG A 129 7.61 -5.13 -3.03
N ASP A 130 7.80 -5.43 -4.32
CA ASP A 130 8.42 -4.50 -5.26
C ASP A 130 7.64 -3.17 -5.37
N ILE A 131 6.30 -3.24 -5.38
CA ILE A 131 5.42 -2.06 -5.38
C ILE A 131 5.58 -1.26 -4.07
N ALA A 132 5.61 -1.94 -2.93
CA ALA A 132 5.77 -1.31 -1.62
C ALA A 132 7.14 -0.61 -1.48
N GLU A 133 8.20 -1.23 -1.97
CA GLU A 133 9.56 -0.66 -1.96
C GLU A 133 9.66 0.60 -2.84
N ASP A 134 9.08 0.55 -4.05
CA ASP A 134 9.05 1.71 -4.94
C ASP A 134 8.25 2.87 -4.34
N TYR A 135 7.13 2.57 -3.68
CA TYR A 135 6.40 3.58 -2.88
C TYR A 135 7.25 4.11 -1.73
N ALA A 136 7.92 3.23 -0.97
CA ALA A 136 8.74 3.63 0.18
C ALA A 136 9.93 4.51 -0.22
N ALA A 137 10.43 4.37 -1.45
CA ALA A 137 11.47 5.23 -2.01
C ALA A 137 10.92 6.60 -2.46
N THR A 138 9.73 6.65 -3.07
CA THR A 138 9.27 7.83 -3.82
C THR A 138 8.11 8.59 -3.18
N GLY A 139 7.24 7.89 -2.45
CA GLY A 139 5.94 8.38 -1.97
C GLY A 139 4.94 8.66 -3.10
N ARG A 140 5.21 8.19 -4.31
CA ARG A 140 4.39 8.39 -5.52
C ARG A 140 3.77 7.08 -5.96
N GLN A 141 2.86 7.15 -6.93
CA GLN A 141 2.32 5.95 -7.58
C GLN A 141 3.47 5.06 -8.07
N PRO A 142 3.58 3.81 -7.58
CA PRO A 142 4.66 2.91 -7.95
C PRO A 142 4.70 2.63 -9.46
N THR A 143 5.88 2.65 -10.03
CA THR A 143 6.15 2.36 -11.44
C THR A 143 6.31 0.86 -11.72
N ARG A 144 6.47 0.05 -10.67
CA ARG A 144 6.61 -1.42 -10.73
C ARG A 144 5.31 -2.18 -11.05
N ALA A 145 4.22 -1.47 -11.33
CA ALA A 145 2.94 -2.06 -11.71
C ALA A 145 2.26 -1.25 -12.81
N ARG A 146 1.33 -1.90 -13.52
CA ARG A 146 0.33 -1.21 -14.34
C ARG A 146 -0.86 -0.87 -13.46
N TRP A 147 -1.46 0.29 -13.69
CA TRP A 147 -2.53 0.81 -12.85
C TRP A 147 -3.79 1.07 -13.68
N THR A 148 -4.94 0.79 -13.09
CA THR A 148 -6.25 1.15 -13.65
C THR A 148 -6.92 2.11 -12.69
N SER A 149 -7.45 3.22 -13.21
CA SER A 149 -8.23 4.15 -12.39
C SER A 149 -9.48 3.45 -11.87
N VAL A 150 -9.80 3.66 -10.61
CA VAL A 150 -11.03 3.16 -9.97
C VAL A 150 -11.77 4.33 -9.31
N GLU A 151 -13.06 4.15 -9.03
CA GLU A 151 -13.77 5.09 -8.17
C GLU A 151 -13.18 5.06 -6.76
N TRP A 152 -13.26 6.19 -6.07
CA TRP A 152 -12.83 6.27 -4.67
C TRP A 152 -13.73 5.36 -3.83
N VAL A 153 -13.13 4.30 -3.28
CA VAL A 153 -13.70 3.46 -2.22
C VAL A 153 -13.45 4.08 -0.86
#